data_AF-A0A8T5QK16-F1
#
_entry.id   AF-A0A8T5QK16-F1
#
_cell.length_a   1.000
_cell.length_b   1.000
_cell.length_c   1.000
_cell.angle_alpha   90.00
_cell.angle_beta   90.00
_cell.angle_gamma   90.00
#
_symmetry.space_group_name_H-M   'P 1'
#
loop_
_entity.id
_entity.type
_entity.pdbx_description
1 polymer ?
#
loop_
_entity_poly.entity_id
_entity_poly.type
_entity_poly.pdbx_seq_one_letter_code
_entity_poly.pdbx_strand_id
1 'polypeptide(L)'
;KVLEKKKIDLIFNLEYSNYRDFIYYRNSGFNQVLAKICKKRDIVMGFSFSKFKSARNKYQILGRLQQNFLICKKYDVKTKVASLSKKQEDDVVLKSFTRLLAKKSLF
;
A
#
# COMPACT_ATOMS: atom_id res chain seq x y z
N LYS A 1 -3.47 8.92 -16.00
CA LYS A 1 -3.12 10.32 -16.36
C LYS A 1 -3.21 11.34 -15.20
N VAL A 2 -3.95 11.09 -14.11
CA VAL A 2 -4.04 12.08 -12.99
C VAL A 2 -2.71 12.31 -12.27
N LEU A 3 -1.94 11.24 -12.03
CA LEU A 3 -0.61 11.29 -11.40
C LEU A 3 0.43 12.09 -12.20
N GLU A 4 0.21 12.26 -13.50
CA GLU A 4 1.12 12.98 -14.40
C GLU A 4 0.76 14.47 -14.52
N LYS A 5 -0.49 14.84 -14.24
CA LYS A 5 -0.98 16.21 -14.49
C LYS A 5 -1.08 17.07 -13.24
N LYS A 6 -1.24 16.47 -12.06
CA LYS A 6 -1.40 17.20 -10.79
C LYS A 6 -0.19 17.01 -9.88
N LYS A 7 0.08 18.03 -9.06
CA LYS A 7 0.99 17.92 -7.91
C LYS A 7 0.25 17.13 -6.83
N ILE A 8 0.74 15.93 -6.54
CA ILE A 8 0.13 14.98 -5.59
C ILE A 8 1.22 14.57 -4.63
N ASP A 9 1.02 14.80 -3.34
CA ASP A 9 2.02 14.50 -2.32
C ASP A 9 1.86 13.07 -1.78
N LEU A 10 0.65 12.52 -1.80
CA LEU A 10 0.31 11.20 -1.23
C LEU A 10 -0.72 10.46 -2.10
N ILE A 11 -0.48 9.16 -2.29
CA ILE A 11 -1.49 8.20 -2.80
C ILE A 11 -1.73 7.10 -1.78
N PHE A 12 -2.97 6.61 -1.66
CA PHE A 12 -3.31 5.55 -0.71
C PHE A 12 -4.53 4.75 -1.17
N ASN A 13 -4.74 3.56 -0.56
CA ASN A 13 -5.89 2.67 -0.78
C ASN A 13 -6.06 2.12 -2.22
N LEU A 14 -4.98 1.90 -2.95
CA LEU A 14 -5.04 1.29 -4.29
C LEU A 14 -5.41 -0.21 -4.23
N GLU A 15 -5.16 -0.85 -3.09
CA GLU A 15 -5.25 -2.29 -2.85
C GLU A 15 -6.69 -2.82 -2.76
N TYR A 16 -7.66 -1.92 -2.57
CA TYR A 16 -9.05 -2.26 -2.24
C TYR A 16 -9.95 -2.41 -3.47
N SER A 17 -9.37 -2.68 -4.64
CA SER A 17 -10.15 -2.95 -5.83
C SER A 17 -10.95 -4.26 -5.68
N ASN A 18 -12.17 -4.31 -6.20
CA ASN A 18 -13.00 -5.53 -6.19
C ASN A 18 -12.61 -6.53 -7.29
N TYR A 19 -11.56 -6.24 -8.05
CA TYR A 19 -11.11 -7.13 -9.11
C TYR A 19 -10.48 -8.39 -8.53
N ARG A 20 -10.64 -9.52 -9.23
CA ARG A 20 -9.94 -10.75 -8.89
C ARG A 20 -8.43 -10.58 -9.08
N ASP A 21 -7.67 -11.27 -8.24
CA ASP A 21 -6.23 -11.40 -8.44
C ASP A 21 -5.94 -12.24 -9.68
N PHE A 22 -4.80 -11.99 -10.30
CA PHE A 22 -4.32 -12.81 -11.40
C PHE A 22 -3.64 -14.06 -10.85
N ILE A 23 -3.44 -15.05 -11.72
CA ILE A 23 -2.79 -16.31 -11.35
C ILE A 23 -1.38 -16.08 -10.79
N TYR A 24 -0.61 -15.16 -11.40
CA TYR A 24 0.80 -14.94 -11.06
C TYR A 24 1.07 -13.73 -10.15
N TYR A 25 0.11 -12.83 -9.98
CA TYR A 25 0.32 -11.60 -9.19
C TYR A 25 -1.00 -11.04 -8.63
N ARG A 26 -0.90 -10.24 -7.56
CA ARG A 26 -2.07 -9.62 -6.94
C ARG A 26 -2.51 -8.41 -7.73
N ASN A 27 -3.82 -8.28 -7.95
CA ASN A 27 -4.41 -7.16 -8.65
C ASN A 27 -4.62 -5.97 -7.68
N SER A 28 -3.51 -5.36 -7.27
CA SER A 28 -3.47 -4.34 -6.21
C SER A 28 -3.55 -2.90 -6.73
N GLY A 29 -3.80 -2.69 -8.02
CA GLY A 29 -3.84 -1.35 -8.63
C GLY A 29 -2.51 -0.59 -8.65
N PHE A 30 -1.42 -1.20 -8.14
CA PHE A 30 -0.10 -0.60 -8.09
C PHE A 30 0.93 -1.50 -8.76
N ASN A 31 1.77 -0.92 -9.61
CA ASN A 31 2.74 -1.64 -10.43
C ASN A 31 4.05 -0.87 -10.55
N GLN A 32 5.00 -1.47 -11.27
CA GLN A 32 6.32 -0.88 -11.52
C GLN A 32 6.28 0.49 -12.22
N VAL A 33 5.31 0.73 -13.10
CA VAL A 33 5.18 2.01 -13.81
C VAL A 33 4.77 3.11 -12.83
N LEU A 34 3.76 2.83 -12.01
CA LEU A 34 3.30 3.74 -10.96
C LEU A 34 4.40 4.01 -9.93
N ALA A 35 5.16 2.98 -9.55
CA ALA A 35 6.28 3.15 -8.62
C ALA A 35 7.36 4.09 -9.18
N LYS A 36 7.74 3.95 -10.46
CA LYS A 36 8.68 4.87 -11.13
C LYS A 36 8.15 6.30 -11.17
N ILE A 37 6.86 6.48 -11.45
CA ILE A 37 6.22 7.81 -11.45
C ILE A 37 6.26 8.42 -10.06
N CYS A 38 5.93 7.63 -9.02
CA CYS A 38 5.95 8.09 -7.63
C CYS A 38 7.36 8.50 -7.22
N LYS A 39 8.38 7.71 -7.56
CA LYS A 39 9.79 8.06 -7.28
C LYS A 39 10.21 9.35 -8.00
N LYS A 40 9.90 9.47 -9.29
CA LYS A 40 10.27 10.65 -10.10
C LYS A 40 9.63 11.95 -9.59
N ARG A 41 8.45 11.85 -8.97
CA ARG A 41 7.65 13.00 -8.52
C ARG A 41 7.63 13.18 -6.99
N ASP A 42 8.43 12.39 -6.28
CA ASP A 42 8.48 12.36 -4.82
C ASP A 42 7.11 12.12 -4.14
N ILE A 43 6.26 11.32 -4.78
CA ILE A 43 4.93 10.97 -4.26
C ILE A 43 5.07 9.85 -3.22
N VAL A 44 4.47 10.06 -2.05
CA VAL A 44 4.49 9.09 -0.96
C VAL A 44 3.36 8.07 -1.11
N MET A 45 3.67 6.79 -0.97
CA MET A 45 2.68 5.72 -0.89
C MET A 45 2.21 5.52 0.56
N GLY A 46 0.92 5.77 0.80
CA GLY A 46 0.26 5.69 2.09
C GLY A 46 -0.51 4.39 2.30
N PHE A 47 -0.30 3.74 3.44
CA PHE A 47 -1.02 2.52 3.84
C PHE A 47 -1.95 2.80 5.01
N SER A 48 -3.25 2.54 4.83
CA SER A 48 -4.27 2.75 5.86
C SER A 48 -4.49 1.51 6.71
N PHE A 49 -4.19 1.60 8.01
CA PHE A 49 -4.46 0.51 8.94
C PHE A 49 -5.96 0.40 9.28
N SER A 50 -6.69 1.50 9.46
CA SER A 50 -8.14 1.45 9.71
C SER A 50 -8.93 0.81 8.57
N LYS A 51 -8.52 1.09 7.32
CA LYS A 51 -9.15 0.47 6.15
C LYS A 51 -8.87 -1.02 6.08
N PHE A 52 -7.67 -1.45 6.47
CA PHE A 52 -7.33 -2.87 6.57
C PHE A 52 -8.15 -3.56 7.67
N LYS A 53 -8.27 -2.93 8.84
CA LYS A 53 -9.00 -3.44 10.00
C LYS A 53 -10.48 -3.67 9.72
N SER A 54 -11.09 -2.78 8.95
CA SER A 54 -12.52 -2.82 8.55
C SER A 54 -12.80 -3.66 7.30
N ALA A 55 -11.77 -4.20 6.65
CA ALA A 55 -11.95 -4.96 5.43
C ALA A 55 -12.57 -6.34 5.68
N ARG A 56 -13.45 -6.77 4.77
CA ARG A 56 -14.04 -8.13 4.79
C ARG A 56 -13.01 -9.19 4.39
N ASN A 57 -12.31 -8.99 3.28
CA ASN A 57 -11.33 -9.94 2.73
C ASN A 57 -9.89 -9.62 3.19
N LYS A 58 -9.65 -9.68 4.51
CA LYS A 58 -8.37 -9.25 5.11
C LYS A 58 -7.15 -9.99 4.55
N TYR A 59 -7.26 -11.30 4.31
CA TYR A 59 -6.16 -12.11 3.78
C TYR A 59 -5.71 -11.65 2.39
N GLN A 60 -6.67 -11.38 1.49
CA GLN A 60 -6.39 -10.92 0.14
C GLN A 60 -5.77 -9.52 0.14
N ILE A 61 -6.36 -8.62 0.94
CA ILE A 61 -5.89 -7.24 1.05
C ILE A 61 -4.50 -7.20 1.68
N LEU A 62 -4.21 -8.04 2.67
CA LEU A 62 -2.88 -8.15 3.26
C LEU A 62 -1.83 -8.54 2.20
N GLY A 63 -2.12 -9.54 1.37
CA GLY A 63 -1.23 -9.94 0.27
C GLY A 63 -0.98 -8.81 -0.74
N ARG A 64 -2.02 -8.01 -1.05
CA ARG A 64 -1.89 -6.83 -1.91
C ARG A 64 -1.06 -5.72 -1.28
N LEU A 65 -1.27 -5.44 0.00
CA LEU A 65 -0.50 -4.44 0.74
C LEU A 65 0.98 -4.83 0.81
N GLN A 66 1.27 -6.11 1.09
CA GLN A 66 2.62 -6.65 1.07
C GLN A 66 3.27 -6.54 -0.31
N GLN A 67 2.56 -6.92 -1.38
CA GLN A 67 3.05 -6.76 -2.75
C GLN A 67 3.39 -5.29 -3.06
N ASN A 68 2.49 -4.36 -2.72
CA ASN A 68 2.69 -2.94 -2.96
C ASN A 68 3.88 -2.39 -2.16
N PHE A 69 4.01 -2.81 -0.90
CA PHE A 69 5.13 -2.44 -0.05
C PHE A 69 6.47 -2.94 -0.62
N LEU A 70 6.51 -4.18 -1.13
CA LEU A 70 7.70 -4.73 -1.79
C LEU A 70 8.05 -4.00 -3.09
N ILE A 71 7.06 -3.65 -3.91
CA ILE A 71 7.27 -2.84 -5.11
C ILE A 71 7.82 -1.46 -4.71
N CYS A 72 7.24 -0.81 -3.71
CA CYS A 72 7.74 0.48 -3.23
C CYS A 72 9.19 0.38 -2.76
N LYS A 73 9.53 -0.66 -1.99
CA LYS A 73 10.91 -0.91 -1.55
C LYS A 73 11.87 -1.16 -2.72
N LYS A 74 11.43 -1.90 -3.75
CA LYS A 74 12.25 -2.18 -4.96
C LYS A 74 12.59 -0.93 -5.75
N TYR A 75 11.67 0.03 -5.83
CA TYR A 75 11.83 1.27 -6.58
C TYR A 75 12.18 2.49 -5.70
N ASP A 76 12.51 2.25 -4.43
CA ASP A 76 12.87 3.28 -3.44
C ASP A 76 11.82 4.40 -3.30
N VAL A 77 10.53 4.02 -3.37
CA VAL A 77 9.40 4.93 -3.18
C VAL A 77 9.18 5.15 -1.69
N LYS A 78 9.01 6.42 -1.28
CA LYS A 78 8.71 6.78 0.11
C LYS A 78 7.37 6.16 0.53
N THR A 79 7.34 5.49 1.67
CA THR A 79 6.13 4.86 2.22
C THR A 79 5.78 5.46 3.58
N LYS A 80 4.48 5.58 3.88
CA LYS A 80 3.97 5.95 5.21
C LYS A 80 2.81 5.05 5.60
N VAL A 81 2.83 4.56 6.83
CA VAL A 81 1.72 3.80 7.43
C VAL A 81 0.98 4.73 8.37
N ALA A 82 -0.35 4.80 8.25
CA ALA A 82 -1.18 5.65 9.08
C ALA A 82 -2.46 4.93 9.50
N SER A 83 -2.92 5.17 10.72
CA SER A 83 -4.20 4.68 11.21
C SER A 83 -5.36 5.22 10.35
N LEU A 84 -5.35 6.52 10.03
CA LEU A 84 -6.45 7.23 9.33
C LEU A 84 -7.84 6.96 9.96
N SER A 85 -7.88 6.67 11.26
CA SER A 85 -9.10 6.45 12.02
C SER A 85 -9.45 7.67 12.88
N LYS A 86 -10.73 7.83 13.23
CA LYS A 86 -11.18 8.88 14.17
C LYS A 86 -10.68 8.62 15.59
N LYS A 87 -10.32 7.39 15.92
CA LYS A 87 -9.81 6.98 17.23
C LYS A 87 -8.28 6.94 17.19
N GLN A 88 -7.63 7.41 18.26
CA GLN A 88 -6.19 7.22 18.42
C GLN A 88 -5.88 5.73 18.46
N GLU A 89 -4.89 5.33 17.69
CA GLU A 89 -4.44 3.94 17.58
C GLU A 89 -2.99 3.88 18.03
N ASP A 90 -2.64 2.85 18.80
CA ASP A 90 -1.34 2.79 19.46
C ASP A 90 -0.19 2.72 18.45
N ASP A 91 0.87 3.48 18.71
CA ASP A 91 2.07 3.48 17.87
C ASP A 91 2.70 2.09 17.76
N VAL A 92 2.59 1.28 18.81
CA VAL A 92 3.08 -0.12 18.83
C VAL A 92 2.36 -0.96 17.78
N VAL A 93 1.05 -0.75 17.60
CA VAL A 93 0.25 -1.47 16.60
C VAL A 93 0.65 -1.05 15.19
N LEU A 94 0.85 0.25 14.94
CA LEU A 94 1.29 0.75 13.63
C LEU A 94 2.70 0.25 13.27
N LYS A 95 3.63 0.22 14.23
CA LYS A 95 4.96 -0.37 14.06
C LYS A 95 4.87 -1.86 13.73
N SER A 96 4.03 -2.59 14.46
CA SER A 96 3.81 -4.03 14.24
C SER A 96 3.22 -4.29 12.85
N PHE A 97 2.26 -3.48 12.42
CA PHE A 97 1.68 -3.57 11.09
C PHE A 97 2.69 -3.27 9.99
N THR A 98 3.54 -2.25 10.18
CA THR A 98 4.63 -1.95 9.24
C THR A 98 5.59 -3.14 9.11
N ARG A 99 5.92 -3.81 10.22
CA ARG A 99 6.75 -5.02 10.21
C ARG A 99 6.07 -6.18 9.48
N LEU A 100 4.75 -6.32 9.59
CA LEU A 100 3.98 -7.32 8.84
C LEU A 100 4.00 -7.06 7.32
N LEU A 101 3.93 -5.79 6.90
CA LEU A 101 4.04 -5.41 5.48
C LEU A 101 5.44 -5.64 4.93
N ALA A 102 6.46 -5.39 5.74
CA ALA A 102 7.87 -5.60 5.38
C ALA A 102 8.29 -7.08 5.39
N LYS A 103 7.48 -7.96 6.01
CA LYS A 103 7.80 -9.39 6.10
C LYS A 103 7.76 -10.01 4.70
N LYS A 104 8.93 -10.41 4.22
CA LYS A 104 9.08 -11.24 3.03
C LYS A 104 8.66 -12.66 3.42
N SER A 105 7.42 -13.06 3.12
CA SER A 105 6.90 -14.36 3.54
C SER A 105 6.13 -15.05 2.41
N LEU A 106 6.81 -16.04 1.81
CA LEU A 106 6.29 -17.33 1.32
C LEU A 106 5.05 -17.28 0.43
N PHE A 107 5.23 -16.88 -0.82
CA PHE A 107 4.65 -17.54 -1.99
C PHE A 107 5.67 -17.46 -3.12
#